data_AF-D6TJ51-F1
#
_entry.id   AF-D6TJ51-F1
#
_cell.length_a   1.000
_cell.length_b   1.000
_cell.length_c   1.000
_cell.angle_alpha   90.00
_cell.angle_beta   90.00
_cell.angle_gamma   90.00
#
_symmetry.space_group_name_H-M   'P 1'
#
loop_
_entity.id
_entity.type
_entity.pdbx_description
1 polymer ?
#
loop_
_entity_poly.entity_id
_entity_poly.type
_entity_poly.pdbx_seq_one_letter_code
_entity_poly.pdbx_strand_id
1 'polypeptide(L)'
;MSYLPDNSSSISREQVTEAFLKAISLIDKRVYPYLGRATTRVLVQGAAKRVMDKHPFLGCLIKRPYTDIHPSAIQEELSGVTPTELAIGLNDLLDECFAGLRELTGDLIVPHLHEEVTQQLRQL
;
A
#
# COMPACT_ATOMS: atom_id res chain seq x y z
N MET A 1 -29.65 5.93 31.59
CA MET A 1 -29.05 4.91 30.72
C MET A 1 -28.99 5.48 29.32
N SER A 2 -27.85 6.07 28.99
CA SER A 2 -27.64 6.76 27.71
C SER A 2 -26.98 5.76 26.77
N TYR A 3 -27.71 5.34 25.74
CA TYR A 3 -27.18 4.52 24.67
C TYR A 3 -26.15 5.37 23.90
N LEU A 4 -24.87 5.14 24.17
CA LEU A 4 -23.81 5.52 23.26
C LEU A 4 -24.02 4.68 21.99
N PRO A 5 -24.21 5.28 20.80
CA PRO A 5 -24.08 4.51 19.57
C PRO A 5 -22.61 4.14 19.49
N ASP A 6 -22.34 2.86 19.74
CA ASP A 6 -21.03 2.24 19.60
C ASP A 6 -20.71 2.15 18.10
N ASN A 7 -20.53 3.30 17.46
CA ASN A 7 -19.98 3.42 16.11
C ASN A 7 -18.45 3.37 16.20
N SER A 8 -17.93 2.35 16.86
CA SER A 8 -16.55 1.92 16.67
C SER A 8 -16.48 1.23 15.31
N SER A 9 -16.46 2.02 14.23
CA SER A 9 -16.18 1.52 12.88
C SER A 9 -14.74 0.99 12.86
N SER A 10 -14.57 -0.26 13.27
CA SER A 10 -13.32 -0.96 13.17
C SER A 10 -12.95 -1.01 11.69
N ILE A 11 -11.91 -0.27 11.28
CA ILE A 11 -11.47 -0.20 9.88
C ILE A 11 -11.28 -1.64 9.39
N SER A 12 -12.00 -2.02 8.34
CA SER A 12 -11.94 -3.39 7.82
C SER A 12 -10.66 -3.60 7.01
N ARG A 13 -10.22 -4.86 6.89
CA ARG A 13 -9.06 -5.21 6.03
C ARG A 13 -9.27 -4.78 4.58
N GLU A 14 -10.50 -4.81 4.11
CA GLU A 14 -10.87 -4.37 2.78
C GLU A 14 -10.70 -2.86 2.62
N GLN A 15 -11.11 -2.05 3.60
CA GLN A 15 -10.88 -0.61 3.59
C GLN A 15 -9.38 -0.28 3.58
N VAL A 16 -8.59 -0.95 4.45
CA VAL A 16 -7.12 -0.79 4.48
C VAL A 16 -6.51 -1.13 3.12
N THR A 17 -6.92 -2.26 2.54
CA THR A 17 -6.42 -2.72 1.23
C THR A 17 -6.80 -1.74 0.12
N GLU A 18 -8.05 -1.30 0.08
CA GLU A 18 -8.54 -0.39 -0.95
C GLU A 18 -7.80 0.95 -0.92
N ALA A 19 -7.66 1.54 0.26
CA ALA A 19 -6.93 2.79 0.43
C ALA A 19 -5.46 2.65 0.00
N PHE A 20 -4.86 1.51 0.30
CA PHE A 20 -3.50 1.21 -0.12
C PHE A 20 -3.35 1.05 -1.64
N LEU A 21 -4.26 0.32 -2.29
CA LEU A 21 -4.26 0.19 -3.74
C LEU A 21 -4.46 1.55 -4.41
N LYS A 22 -5.28 2.42 -3.82
CA LYS A 22 -5.41 3.81 -4.29
C LYS A 22 -4.10 4.58 -4.10
N ALA A 23 -3.36 4.38 -3.01
CA ALA A 23 -2.07 5.04 -2.78
C ALA A 23 -1.01 4.57 -3.80
N ILE A 24 -0.91 3.26 -4.07
CA ILE A 24 -0.03 2.76 -5.13
C ILE A 24 -0.47 3.28 -6.50
N SER A 25 -1.77 3.34 -6.78
CA SER A 25 -2.28 3.92 -8.04
C SER A 25 -1.89 5.39 -8.20
N LEU A 26 -1.88 6.16 -7.10
CA LEU A 26 -1.39 7.52 -7.10
C LEU A 26 0.10 7.58 -7.43
N ILE A 27 0.92 6.74 -6.79
CA ILE A 27 2.35 6.60 -7.11
C ILE A 27 2.53 6.31 -8.59
N ASP A 28 1.77 5.35 -9.14
CA ASP A 28 1.85 4.98 -10.55
C ASP A 28 1.56 6.17 -11.47
N LYS A 29 0.49 6.92 -11.22
CA LYS A 29 0.12 8.10 -11.99
C LYS A 29 1.20 9.18 -11.94
N ARG A 30 1.85 9.36 -10.79
CA ARG A 30 2.85 10.41 -10.56
C ARG A 30 4.23 10.02 -11.08
N VAL A 31 4.56 8.73 -11.07
CA VAL A 31 5.83 8.19 -11.55
C VAL A 31 5.81 7.94 -13.06
N TYR A 32 4.65 7.60 -13.64
CA TYR A 32 4.49 7.28 -15.06
C TYR A 32 5.16 8.29 -16.02
N PRO A 33 5.03 9.62 -15.84
CA PRO A 33 5.67 10.60 -16.74
C PRO A 33 7.20 10.57 -16.73
N TYR A 34 7.82 10.05 -15.66
CA TYR A 34 9.26 10.09 -15.45
C TYR A 34 9.93 8.74 -15.76
N LEU A 35 9.26 7.64 -15.40
CA LEU A 35 9.87 6.30 -15.42
C LEU A 35 9.04 5.29 -16.23
N GLY A 36 7.88 5.67 -16.76
CA GLY A 36 7.00 4.80 -17.53
C GLY A 36 6.21 3.77 -16.70
N ARG A 37 5.25 3.12 -17.37
CA ARG A 37 4.20 2.29 -16.73
C ARG A 37 4.68 1.03 -16.02
N ALA A 38 5.80 0.47 -16.46
CA ALA A 38 6.31 -0.78 -15.89
C ALA A 38 7.00 -0.55 -14.54
N THR A 39 7.44 0.68 -14.27
CA THR A 39 8.34 0.96 -13.14
C THR A 39 7.64 0.81 -11.81
N THR A 40 6.38 1.26 -11.67
CA THR A 40 5.62 1.10 -10.43
C THR A 40 5.38 -0.36 -10.07
N ARG A 41 5.11 -1.21 -11.07
CA ARG A 41 4.98 -2.65 -10.86
C ARG A 41 6.27 -3.25 -10.31
N VAL A 42 7.42 -2.92 -10.91
CA VAL A 42 8.73 -3.43 -10.46
C VAL A 42 9.08 -2.87 -9.08
N LEU A 43 8.75 -1.61 -8.80
CA LEU A 43 8.92 -1.00 -7.47
C LEU A 43 8.15 -1.76 -6.39
N VAL A 44 6.86 -2.03 -6.63
CA VAL A 44 6.01 -2.76 -5.68
C VAL A 44 6.50 -4.20 -5.49
N GLN A 45 6.89 -4.88 -6.58
CA GLN A 45 7.45 -6.24 -6.49
C GLN A 45 8.78 -6.28 -5.72
N GLY A 46 9.66 -5.31 -5.97
CA GLY A 46 10.94 -5.17 -5.27
C GLY A 46 10.75 -4.86 -3.79
N ALA A 47 9.84 -3.94 -3.46
CA ALA A 47 9.47 -3.62 -2.09
C ALA A 47 8.88 -4.84 -1.37
N ALA A 48 7.95 -5.56 -2.01
CA ALA A 48 7.36 -6.78 -1.44
C ALA A 48 8.42 -7.84 -1.14
N LYS A 49 9.43 -7.98 -2.01
CA LYS A 49 10.56 -8.89 -1.79
C LYS A 49 11.42 -8.48 -0.60
N ARG A 50 11.55 -7.18 -0.30
CA ARG A 50 12.32 -6.69 0.85
C ARG A 50 11.58 -6.84 2.18
N VAL A 51 10.25 -6.71 2.18
CA VAL A 51 9.46 -6.76 3.41
C VAL A 51 8.90 -8.15 3.73
N MET A 52 8.97 -9.12 2.81
CA MET A 52 8.30 -10.43 3.01
C MET A 52 8.81 -11.23 4.22
N ASP A 53 10.06 -11.03 4.65
CA ASP A 53 10.59 -11.72 5.82
C ASP A 53 9.89 -11.25 7.11
N LYS A 54 9.46 -9.98 7.14
CA LYS A 54 8.71 -9.36 8.25
C LYS A 54 7.20 -9.53 8.07
N HIS A 55 6.72 -9.45 6.83
CA HIS A 55 5.30 -9.49 6.47
C HIS A 55 5.05 -10.54 5.38
N PRO A 56 5.06 -11.85 5.71
CA PRO A 56 4.96 -12.92 4.70
C PRO A 56 3.71 -12.85 3.83
N PHE A 57 2.63 -12.29 4.37
CA PHE A 57 1.37 -12.09 3.66
C PHE A 57 1.46 -11.16 2.45
N LEU A 58 2.47 -10.27 2.40
CA LEU A 58 2.73 -9.41 1.24
C LEU A 58 3.46 -10.15 0.11
N GLY A 59 3.89 -11.39 0.31
CA GLY A 59 4.55 -12.20 -0.71
C GLY A 59 3.70 -12.43 -1.96
N CYS A 60 2.38 -12.26 -1.89
CA CYS A 60 1.50 -12.32 -3.06
C CYS A 60 1.84 -11.26 -4.12
N LEU A 61 2.29 -10.07 -3.69
CA LEU A 61 2.66 -8.94 -4.55
C LEU A 61 3.94 -9.19 -5.35
N ILE A 62 4.76 -10.16 -4.96
CA ILE A 62 5.94 -10.57 -5.74
C ILE A 62 5.49 -11.27 -7.03
N LYS A 63 4.43 -12.09 -6.93
CA LYS A 63 3.97 -12.96 -8.03
C LYS A 63 2.85 -12.32 -8.86
N ARG A 64 2.00 -11.48 -8.23
CA ARG A 64 0.88 -10.80 -8.89
C ARG A 64 1.08 -9.29 -8.86
N PRO A 65 0.75 -8.56 -9.93
CA PRO A 65 0.78 -7.10 -9.90
C PRO A 65 -0.34 -6.57 -8.99
N TYR A 66 -0.10 -5.42 -8.36
CA TYR A 66 -1.09 -4.78 -7.48
C TYR A 66 -2.40 -4.42 -8.21
N THR A 67 -2.37 -4.26 -9.52
CA THR A 67 -3.56 -3.99 -10.36
C THR A 67 -4.52 -5.17 -10.41
N ASP A 68 -4.05 -6.38 -10.13
CA ASP A 68 -4.85 -7.61 -10.19
C ASP A 68 -5.41 -7.97 -8.80
N ILE A 69 -5.12 -7.14 -7.78
CA ILE A 69 -5.59 -7.35 -6.43
C ILE A 69 -6.99 -6.75 -6.28
N HIS A 70 -7.94 -7.61 -5.95
CA HIS A 70 -9.27 -7.19 -5.55
C HIS A 70 -9.34 -7.12 -4.01
N PRO A 71 -9.75 -5.98 -3.41
CA PRO A 71 -9.82 -5.83 -1.95
C PRO A 71 -10.60 -6.95 -1.25
N SER A 72 -11.70 -7.38 -1.85
CA SER A 72 -12.54 -8.46 -1.31
C SER A 72 -11.88 -9.84 -1.39
N ALA A 73 -11.01 -10.10 -2.38
CA ALA A 73 -10.28 -11.36 -2.49
C ALA A 73 -9.14 -11.47 -1.45
N ILE A 74 -8.55 -10.34 -1.07
CA ILE A 74 -7.54 -10.29 -0.02
C ILE A 74 -8.09 -10.69 1.35
N GLN A 75 -9.38 -10.47 1.62
CA GLN A 75 -9.99 -10.88 2.89
C GLN A 75 -9.86 -12.39 3.16
N GLU A 76 -9.99 -13.20 2.10
CA GLU A 76 -9.88 -14.65 2.17
C GLU A 76 -8.42 -15.09 2.24
N GLU A 77 -7.56 -14.53 1.38
CA GLU A 77 -6.12 -14.84 1.34
C GLU A 77 -5.41 -14.45 2.65
N LEU A 78 -5.88 -13.41 3.34
CA LEU A 78 -5.30 -12.87 4.57
C LEU A 78 -6.11 -13.19 5.83
N SER A 79 -6.86 -14.30 5.82
CA SER A 79 -7.79 -14.69 6.89
C SER A 79 -7.21 -14.65 8.32
N GLY A 80 -5.89 -14.80 8.49
CA GLY A 80 -5.20 -14.70 9.80
C GLY A 80 -4.51 -13.37 10.13
N VAL A 81 -4.58 -12.35 9.25
CA VAL A 81 -3.94 -11.04 9.45
C VAL A 81 -4.99 -10.05 9.96
N THR A 82 -4.69 -9.30 11.01
CA THR A 82 -5.56 -8.23 11.52
C THR A 82 -5.49 -6.99 10.63
N PRO A 83 -6.51 -6.10 10.63
CA PRO A 83 -6.44 -4.83 9.91
C PRO A 83 -5.20 -3.99 10.28
N THR A 84 -4.80 -4.03 11.55
CA THR A 84 -3.63 -3.30 12.05
C THR A 84 -2.33 -3.87 11.51
N GLU A 85 -2.14 -5.19 11.56
CA GLU A 85 -0.95 -5.85 10.99
C GLU A 85 -0.88 -5.62 9.48
N LEU A 86 -2.02 -5.67 8.79
CA LEU A 86 -2.12 -5.35 7.37
C LEU A 86 -1.68 -3.92 7.10
N ALA A 87 -2.18 -2.94 7.86
CA ALA A 87 -1.79 -1.54 7.71
C ALA A 87 -0.29 -1.33 7.95
N ILE A 88 0.28 -1.96 8.98
CA ILE A 88 1.73 -1.90 9.26
C ILE A 88 2.53 -2.45 8.09
N GLY A 89 2.19 -3.65 7.60
CA GLY A 89 2.92 -4.25 6.49
C GLY A 89 2.81 -3.44 5.21
N LEU A 90 1.63 -2.90 4.92
CA LEU A 90 1.42 -2.06 3.75
C LEU A 90 2.18 -0.73 3.87
N ASN A 91 2.23 -0.10 5.05
CA ASN A 91 3.09 1.08 5.25
C ASN A 91 4.57 0.77 5.03
N ASP A 92 5.09 -0.32 5.59
CA ASP A 92 6.48 -0.74 5.35
C ASP A 92 6.75 -0.99 3.85
N LEU A 93 5.76 -1.53 3.13
CA LEU A 93 5.83 -1.71 1.68
C LEU A 93 5.91 -0.36 0.93
N LEU A 94 5.17 0.67 1.36
CA LEU A 94 5.26 2.00 0.77
C LEU A 94 6.59 2.66 1.05
N ASP A 95 7.11 2.55 2.27
CA ASP A 95 8.42 3.08 2.63
C ASP A 95 9.51 2.51 1.71
N GLU A 96 9.46 1.20 1.45
CA GLU A 96 10.35 0.53 0.50
C GLU A 96 10.13 0.93 -0.97
N CYS A 97 8.90 1.26 -1.35
CA CYS A 97 8.61 1.85 -2.67
C CYS A 97 9.22 3.25 -2.80
N PHE A 98 9.08 4.09 -1.77
CA PHE A 98 9.64 5.43 -1.74
C PHE A 98 11.17 5.43 -1.69
N ALA A 99 11.78 4.52 -0.94
CA ALA A 99 13.22 4.30 -0.95
C ALA A 99 13.71 3.97 -2.37
N GLY A 100 13.08 2.99 -3.04
CA GLY A 100 13.40 2.65 -4.42
C GLY A 100 13.17 3.79 -5.41
N LEU A 101 12.09 4.57 -5.24
CA LEU A 101 11.85 5.74 -6.08
C LEU A 101 12.90 6.82 -5.87
N ARG A 102 13.39 7.00 -4.64
CA ARG A 102 14.45 7.95 -4.29
C ARG A 102 15.78 7.55 -4.92
N GLU A 103 16.08 6.25 -4.96
CA GLU A 103 17.26 5.74 -5.67
C GLU A 103 17.20 6.04 -7.17
N LEU A 104 16.01 5.95 -7.78
CA LEU A 104 15.83 6.17 -9.21
C LEU A 104 15.74 7.64 -9.62
N THR A 105 15.21 8.50 -8.75
CA THR A 105 14.80 9.88 -9.12
C THR A 105 15.38 10.96 -8.21
N GLY A 106 16.14 10.58 -7.18
CA GLY A 106 16.56 11.50 -6.13
C GLY A 106 15.37 12.13 -5.42
N ASP A 107 15.48 13.42 -5.09
CA ASP A 107 14.43 14.18 -4.42
C ASP A 107 13.47 14.88 -5.41
N LEU A 108 13.50 14.53 -6.69
CA LEU A 108 12.72 15.22 -7.72
C LEU A 108 11.20 14.97 -7.60
N ILE A 109 10.82 13.77 -7.12
CA ILE A 109 9.41 13.34 -7.04
C ILE A 109 9.02 12.96 -5.61
N VAL A 110 9.92 12.29 -4.89
CA VAL A 110 9.63 11.62 -3.62
C VAL A 110 9.05 12.56 -2.55
N PRO A 111 9.58 13.76 -2.27
CA PRO A 111 9.07 14.59 -1.18
C PRO A 111 7.60 14.97 -1.35
N HIS A 112 7.22 15.43 -2.56
CA HIS A 112 5.84 15.83 -2.86
C HIS A 112 4.89 14.63 -2.93
N LEU A 113 5.35 13.52 -3.51
CA LEU A 113 4.54 12.31 -3.64
C LEU A 113 4.29 11.65 -2.27
N HIS A 114 5.29 11.64 -1.40
CA HIS A 114 5.16 11.12 -0.05
C HIS A 114 4.11 11.89 0.76
N GLU A 115 4.11 13.22 0.65
CA GLU A 115 3.09 14.05 1.30
C GLU A 115 1.68 13.74 0.76
N GLU A 116 1.52 13.65 -0.56
CA GLU A 116 0.22 13.35 -1.20
C GLU A 116 -0.31 11.97 -0.79
N VAL A 117 0.55 10.94 -0.79
CA VAL A 117 0.21 9.59 -0.33
C VAL A 117 -0.14 9.58 1.16
N THR A 118 0.62 10.29 2.00
CA THR A 118 0.34 10.39 3.43
C THR A 118 -1.02 11.04 3.69
N GLN A 119 -1.33 12.12 2.96
CA GLN A 119 -2.64 12.79 3.08
C GLN A 119 -3.77 11.88 2.65
N GLN A 120 -3.59 11.12 1.57
CA GLN A 120 -4.59 10.15 1.10
C GLN A 120 -4.84 9.03 2.10
N LEU A 121 -3.79 8.50 2.75
CA LEU A 121 -3.91 7.47 3.78
C LEU A 121 -4.49 7.98 5.10
N ARG A 122 -4.39 9.28 5.40
CA ARG A 122 -5.05 9.90 6.57
C ARG A 122 -6.56 10.01 6.45
N GLN A 123 -7.13 9.77 5.26
CA GLN A 123 -8.57 9.80 5.02
C GLN A 123 -9.26 8.44 5.26
N LEU A 124 -8.50 7.42 5.67
CA LEU A 124 -8.98 6.15 6.24
C LEU A 124 -9.51 6.34 7.65
#